data_AF-A0A7W5BEA6-F1
#
_entry.id   AF-A0A7W5BEA6-F1
#
_cell.length_a   1.000
_cell.length_b   1.000
_cell.length_c   1.000
_cell.angle_alpha   90.00
_cell.angle_beta   90.00
_cell.angle_gamma   90.00
#
_symmetry.space_group_name_H-M   'P 1'
#
loop_
_entity.id
_entity.type
_entity.pdbx_description
1 polymer ?
#
loop_
_entity_poly.entity_id
_entity_poly.type
_entity_poly.pdbx_seq_one_letter_code
_entity_poly.pdbx_strand_id
1 'polypeptide(L)'
;MQNEAMVVSVNPKLYFELAVQLHKTGDGNRLDEVVSEALRDWLAARSGGRQSPRGYQWKDVYLPDGTELRLRHHGIEYYAEVRGDRLMYAGEAVSPRAWALQVTGSVRNAWRDIWIRRGARGLWVRATLWRQQAKVERWLPYTDRRSVARRCTD
;
A
#
# COMPACT_ATOMS: atom_id res chain seq x y z
N MET A 1 9.54 -27.91 12.87
CA MET A 1 9.46 -27.05 11.67
C MET A 1 10.87 -26.72 11.25
N GLN A 2 11.30 -27.13 10.06
CA GLN A 2 12.66 -26.84 9.57
C GLN A 2 12.73 -25.34 9.21
N ASN A 3 13.67 -24.60 9.79
CA ASN A 3 14.01 -23.25 9.32
C ASN A 3 14.67 -23.40 7.94
N GLU A 4 13.93 -23.13 6.86
CA GLU A 4 14.53 -22.95 5.55
C GLU A 4 15.41 -21.69 5.58
N ALA A 5 16.73 -21.86 5.48
CA ALA A 5 17.66 -20.75 5.42
C ALA A 5 17.47 -19.99 4.10
N MET A 6 16.84 -18.82 4.16
CA MET A 6 16.76 -17.91 3.02
C MET A 6 18.03 -17.07 2.91
N VAL A 7 18.75 -17.21 1.81
CA VAL A 7 19.92 -16.38 1.52
C VAL A 7 19.47 -15.14 0.77
N VAL A 8 19.62 -13.98 1.42
CA VAL A 8 19.37 -12.66 0.83
C VAL A 8 20.71 -11.94 0.74
N SER A 9 21.02 -11.39 -0.43
CA SER A 9 22.20 -10.54 -0.60
C SER A 9 21.99 -9.21 0.11
N VAL A 10 22.80 -8.95 1.14
CA VAL A 10 22.85 -7.67 1.84
C VAL A 10 24.04 -6.88 1.30
N ASN A 11 23.93 -5.55 1.27
CA ASN A 11 25.07 -4.70 0.92
C ASN A 11 26.25 -5.01 1.87
N PRO A 12 27.45 -5.34 1.36
CA PRO A 12 28.59 -5.71 2.19
C PRO A 12 28.95 -4.64 3.22
N LYS A 13 28.86 -3.35 2.86
CA LYS A 13 29.16 -2.24 3.78
C LYS A 13 28.21 -2.22 4.98
N LEU A 14 26.91 -2.42 4.72
CA LEU A 14 25.89 -2.46 5.76
C LEU A 14 26.07 -3.67 6.68
N TYR A 15 26.45 -4.81 6.11
CA TYR A 15 26.79 -6.01 6.87
C TYR A 15 27.97 -5.76 7.81
N PHE A 16 29.05 -5.14 7.32
CA PHE A 16 30.21 -4.79 8.14
C PHE A 16 29.87 -3.82 9.26
N GLU A 17 29.06 -2.79 8.98
CA GLU A 17 28.61 -1.84 9.99
C GLU A 17 27.80 -2.54 11.09
N LEU A 18 26.90 -3.45 10.73
CA LEU A 18 26.12 -4.24 11.68
C LEU A 18 27.01 -5.16 12.53
N ALA A 19 27.94 -5.88 11.91
CA ALA A 19 28.85 -6.77 12.61
C ALA A 19 29.76 -6.02 13.61
N VAL A 20 30.25 -4.83 13.21
CA VAL A 20 31.05 -3.96 14.09
C VAL A 20 30.20 -3.44 15.25
N GLN A 21 28.94 -3.09 15.04
CA GLN A 21 28.06 -2.64 16.11
C GLN A 21 27.77 -3.75 17.12
N LEU A 22 27.45 -4.96 16.66
CA LEU A 22 27.20 -6.10 17.54
C LEU A 22 28.42 -6.47 18.38
N HIS A 23 29.61 -6.34 17.80
CA HIS A 23 30.85 -6.55 18.56
C HIS A 23 31.08 -5.45 19.62
N LYS A 24 30.66 -4.22 19.35
CA LYS A 24 30.81 -3.08 20.27
C LYS A 24 29.82 -3.09 21.43
N THR A 25 28.59 -3.55 21.20
CA THR A 25 27.58 -3.64 22.26
C THR A 25 27.78 -4.82 23.20
N GLY A 26 28.63 -5.79 22.82
CA GLY A 26 28.90 -6.98 23.64
C GLY A 26 27.73 -7.96 23.67
N ASP A 27 26.77 -7.80 22.76
CA ASP A 27 25.59 -8.66 22.69
C ASP A 27 25.99 -10.03 22.14
N GLY A 28 25.77 -11.07 22.95
CA GLY A 28 25.95 -12.47 22.56
C GLY A 28 24.88 -12.99 21.59
N ASN A 29 23.99 -12.11 21.12
CA ASN A 29 22.92 -12.47 20.21
C ASN A 29 23.48 -12.89 18.85
N ARG A 30 22.95 -13.99 18.32
CA ARG A 30 23.40 -14.50 17.03
C ARG A 30 22.92 -13.54 15.94
N LEU A 31 23.72 -13.36 14.88
CA LEU A 31 23.40 -12.40 13.80
C LEU A 31 22.00 -12.62 13.20
N ASP A 32 21.55 -13.87 13.11
CA ASP A 32 20.23 -14.25 12.63
C ASP A 32 19.10 -13.75 13.54
N GLU A 33 19.31 -13.69 14.84
CA GLU A 33 18.33 -13.16 15.80
C GLU A 33 18.20 -11.65 15.65
N VAL A 34 19.33 -10.94 15.56
CA VAL A 34 19.38 -9.49 15.35
C VAL A 34 18.71 -9.09 14.04
N VAL A 35 19.00 -9.81 12.95
CA VAL A 35 18.38 -9.57 11.66
C VAL A 35 16.88 -9.89 11.72
N SER A 36 16.50 -10.98 12.39
CA SER A 36 15.09 -11.34 12.57
C SER A 36 14.33 -10.29 13.37
N GLU A 37 14.92 -9.74 14.42
CA GLU A 37 14.34 -8.70 15.26
C GLU A 37 14.25 -7.37 14.51
N ALA A 38 15.30 -6.94 13.82
CA ALA A 38 15.27 -5.76 12.96
C ALA A 38 14.19 -5.89 11.85
N LEU A 39 14.02 -7.08 11.29
CA LEU A 39 12.94 -7.35 10.33
C LEU A 39 11.57 -7.33 10.99
N ARG A 40 11.41 -7.88 12.20
CA ARG A 40 10.16 -7.81 12.97
C ARG A 40 9.81 -6.37 13.30
N ASP A 41 10.76 -5.56 13.73
CA ASP A 41 10.56 -4.14 14.04
C ASP A 41 10.26 -3.31 12.80
N TRP A 42 10.97 -3.57 11.70
CA TRP A 42 10.68 -2.94 10.42
C TRP A 42 9.28 -3.31 9.92
N LEU A 43 8.89 -4.58 10.07
CA LEU A 43 7.55 -5.05 9.76
C LEU A 43 6.53 -4.46 10.72
N ALA A 44 6.79 -4.36 12.02
CA ALA A 44 5.92 -3.79 13.05
C ALA A 44 5.68 -2.30 12.80
N ALA A 45 6.73 -1.54 12.53
CA ALA A 45 6.66 -0.13 12.14
C ALA A 45 5.83 0.09 10.86
N ARG A 46 5.82 -0.89 9.94
CA ARG A 46 4.98 -0.87 8.73
C ARG A 46 3.63 -1.58 8.89
N SER A 47 3.43 -2.37 9.94
CA SER A 47 2.19 -3.10 10.24
C SER A 47 1.37 -2.44 11.34
N GLY A 48 1.89 -1.41 12.00
CA GLY A 48 1.13 -0.42 12.78
C GLY A 48 0.06 0.35 11.99
N GLY A 49 -0.13 0.03 10.71
CA GLY A 49 -1.28 0.43 9.88
C GLY A 49 -1.89 -0.74 9.09
N ARG A 50 -1.80 -1.98 9.60
CA ARG A 50 -2.17 -3.19 8.86
C ARG A 50 -2.98 -4.17 9.72
N GLN A 51 -4.02 -3.66 10.37
CA GLN A 51 -5.21 -4.46 10.65
C GLN A 51 -5.82 -4.82 9.28
N SER A 52 -6.37 -6.04 9.08
CA SER A 52 -7.04 -6.48 7.84
C SER A 52 -7.65 -5.28 7.13
N PRO A 53 -7.20 -4.93 5.90
CA PRO A 53 -7.39 -3.59 5.40
C PRO A 53 -8.90 -3.38 5.37
N ARG A 54 -9.40 -2.55 6.29
CA ARG A 54 -10.72 -1.96 6.12
C ARG A 54 -10.56 -1.03 4.95
N GLY A 55 -11.60 -0.91 4.15
CA GLY A 55 -11.55 -0.06 2.99
C GLY A 55 -12.79 -0.19 2.14
N TYR A 56 -12.89 0.74 1.21
CA TYR A 56 -14.02 0.89 0.34
C TYR A 56 -13.74 0.23 -1.01
N GLN A 57 -14.58 -0.75 -1.39
CA GLN A 57 -14.50 -1.38 -2.71
C GLN A 57 -15.27 -0.54 -3.74
N TRP A 58 -14.54 0.15 -4.61
CA TRP A 58 -15.11 0.86 -5.75
C TRP A 58 -14.98 0.04 -7.04
N LYS A 59 -15.98 -0.83 -7.29
CA LYS A 59 -16.01 -1.74 -8.44
C LYS A 59 -14.76 -2.63 -8.51
N ASP A 60 -13.80 -2.30 -9.38
CA ASP A 60 -12.54 -3.06 -9.57
C ASP A 60 -11.37 -2.46 -8.78
N VAL A 61 -11.60 -1.37 -8.04
CA VAL A 61 -10.57 -0.62 -7.31
C VAL A 61 -10.85 -0.71 -5.82
N TYR A 62 -9.85 -1.17 -5.07
CA TYR A 62 -9.89 -1.18 -3.62
C TYR A 62 -9.22 0.08 -3.05
N LEU A 63 -9.95 0.80 -2.19
CA LEU A 63 -9.45 1.98 -1.49
C LEU A 63 -9.24 1.64 -0.01
N PRO A 64 -7.99 1.59 0.49
CA PRO A 64 -7.74 1.36 1.92
C PRO A 64 -8.38 2.44 2.81
N ASP A 65 -8.66 2.09 4.05
CA ASP A 65 -9.00 3.03 5.12
C ASP A 65 -7.99 4.19 5.21
N GLY A 66 -8.49 5.40 5.47
CA GLY A 66 -7.71 6.64 5.44
C GLY A 66 -7.32 7.12 4.04
N THR A 67 -7.84 6.50 2.97
CA THR A 67 -7.69 7.04 1.62
C THR A 67 -8.52 8.31 1.47
N GLU A 68 -7.88 9.38 0.99
CA GLU A 68 -8.56 10.64 0.73
C GLU A 68 -8.92 10.75 -0.75
N LEU A 69 -10.11 11.29 -1.01
CA LEU A 69 -10.62 11.58 -2.32
C LEU A 69 -10.81 13.09 -2.44
N ARG A 70 -10.49 13.64 -3.61
CA ARG A 70 -10.67 15.06 -3.93
C ARG A 70 -11.43 15.23 -5.23
N LEU A 71 -12.42 16.11 -5.21
CA LEU A 71 -13.15 16.57 -6.39
C LEU A 71 -13.01 18.08 -6.50
N ARG A 72 -12.70 18.60 -7.70
CA ARG A 72 -12.64 20.05 -7.93
C ARG A 72 -13.83 20.51 -8.77
N HIS A 73 -14.58 21.49 -8.27
CA HIS A 73 -15.74 22.04 -8.96
C HIS A 73 -15.84 23.55 -8.73
N HIS A 74 -16.05 24.34 -9.80
CA HIS A 74 -16.09 25.81 -9.78
C HIS A 74 -14.96 26.46 -8.97
N GLY A 75 -13.73 25.93 -9.08
CA GLY A 75 -12.56 26.47 -8.38
C GLY A 75 -12.45 26.05 -6.91
N ILE A 76 -13.45 25.35 -6.36
CA ILE A 76 -13.46 24.85 -4.99
C ILE A 76 -13.05 23.37 -4.98
N GLU A 77 -12.25 22.99 -4.00
CA GLU A 77 -11.87 21.61 -3.74
C GLU A 77 -12.71 21.00 -2.63
N TYR A 78 -13.29 19.84 -2.91
CA TYR A 78 -14.12 19.07 -2.00
C TYR A 78 -13.41 17.77 -1.65
N TYR A 79 -13.48 17.40 -0.38
CA TYR A 79 -12.73 16.27 0.16
C TYR A 79 -13.68 15.23 0.77
N ALA A 80 -13.45 13.98 0.46
CA ALA A 80 -14.10 12.83 1.08
C ALA A 80 -13.02 11.85 1.55
N GLU A 81 -13.34 11.01 2.53
CA GLU A 81 -12.39 10.11 3.17
C GLU A 81 -12.99 8.72 3.28
N VAL A 82 -12.19 7.68 3.02
CA VAL A 82 -12.57 6.31 3.35
C VAL A 82 -12.36 6.09 4.84
N ARG A 83 -13.45 5.81 5.56
CA ARG A 83 -13.43 5.43 6.98
C ARG A 83 -14.05 4.06 7.16
N GLY A 84 -13.26 3.12 7.64
CA GLY A 84 -13.63 1.71 7.67
C GLY A 84 -13.91 1.21 6.25
N ASP A 85 -15.14 0.79 6.02
CA ASP A 85 -15.64 0.24 4.74
C ASP A 85 -16.47 1.25 3.93
N ARG A 86 -16.56 2.50 4.37
CA ARG A 86 -17.44 3.52 3.77
C ARG A 86 -16.64 4.71 3.28
N LEU A 87 -17.09 5.28 2.17
CA LEU A 87 -16.66 6.61 1.74
C LEU A 87 -17.54 7.65 2.43
N MET A 88 -16.91 8.55 3.17
CA MET A 88 -17.58 9.56 4.00
C MET A 88 -17.39 10.95 3.43
N TYR A 89 -18.48 11.71 3.36
CA TYR A 89 -18.49 13.13 2.97
C TYR A 89 -19.49 13.88 3.84
N ALA A 90 -19.07 14.99 4.46
CA ALA A 90 -19.92 15.82 5.32
C ALA A 90 -20.68 15.03 6.41
N GLY A 91 -20.04 13.99 6.97
CA GLY A 91 -20.62 13.13 8.01
C GLY A 91 -21.45 11.95 7.49
N GLU A 92 -21.77 11.93 6.20
CA GLU A 92 -22.64 10.92 5.59
C GLU A 92 -21.86 9.93 4.74
N ALA A 93 -22.36 8.69 4.70
CA ALA A 93 -21.82 7.65 3.83
C ALA A 93 -22.34 7.84 2.40
N VAL A 94 -21.42 7.99 1.44
CA VAL A 94 -21.74 8.30 0.04
C VAL A 94 -21.06 7.31 -0.91
N SER A 95 -21.65 7.12 -2.09
CA SER A 95 -20.93 6.48 -3.21
C SER A 95 -20.17 7.53 -4.01
N PRO A 96 -19.09 7.19 -4.75
CA PRO A 96 -18.38 8.14 -5.59
C PRO A 96 -19.26 8.88 -6.60
N ARG A 97 -20.29 8.21 -7.14
CA ARG A 97 -21.26 8.84 -8.04
C ARG A 97 -22.18 9.80 -7.29
N ALA A 98 -22.71 9.37 -6.14
CA ALA A 98 -23.59 10.21 -5.31
C ALA A 98 -22.84 11.45 -4.82
N TRP A 99 -21.59 11.29 -4.39
CA TRP A 99 -20.73 12.39 -3.99
C TRP A 99 -20.46 13.38 -5.13
N ALA A 100 -20.11 12.89 -6.33
CA ALA A 100 -19.95 13.75 -7.49
C ALA A 100 -21.24 14.51 -7.86
N LEU A 101 -22.40 13.86 -7.75
CA LEU A 101 -23.69 14.50 -7.96
C LEU A 101 -23.98 15.58 -6.90
N GLN A 102 -23.74 15.27 -5.63
CA GLN A 102 -23.95 16.18 -4.50
C GLN A 102 -23.08 17.43 -4.62
N VAL A 103 -21.82 17.29 -5.04
CA VAL A 103 -20.90 18.43 -5.19
C VAL A 103 -21.17 19.23 -6.46
N THR A 104 -21.52 18.58 -7.57
CA THR A 104 -21.60 19.24 -8.89
C THR A 104 -23.00 19.54 -9.39
N GLY A 105 -24.03 19.15 -8.64
CA GLY A 105 -25.44 19.26 -9.03
C GLY A 105 -25.83 18.49 -10.30
N SER A 106 -24.92 17.70 -10.88
CA SER A 106 -25.11 17.02 -12.16
C SER A 106 -24.48 15.62 -12.16
N VAL A 107 -25.01 14.71 -12.97
CA VAL A 107 -24.43 13.36 -13.11
C VAL A 107 -23.12 13.46 -13.87
N ARG A 108 -22.02 13.08 -13.22
CA ARG A 108 -20.67 13.11 -13.79
C ARG A 108 -19.96 11.77 -13.74
N ASN A 109 -18.92 11.64 -14.56
CA ASN A 109 -18.05 10.46 -14.54
C ASN A 109 -17.04 10.57 -13.39
N ALA A 110 -17.40 9.96 -12.26
CA ALA A 110 -16.58 9.90 -11.06
C ALA A 110 -15.14 9.43 -11.30
N TRP A 111 -14.89 8.50 -12.24
CA TRP A 111 -13.52 8.05 -12.54
C TRP A 111 -12.63 9.17 -13.09
N ARG A 112 -13.21 10.05 -13.90
CA ARG A 112 -12.47 11.15 -14.55
C ARG A 112 -12.27 12.32 -13.61
N ASP A 113 -13.27 12.60 -12.80
CA ASP A 113 -13.35 13.87 -12.07
C ASP A 113 -12.76 13.77 -10.64
N ILE A 114 -12.69 12.55 -10.08
CA ILE A 114 -12.15 12.31 -8.74
C ILE A 114 -10.65 12.03 -8.78
N TRP A 115 -9.94 12.60 -7.81
CA TRP A 115 -8.55 12.32 -7.47
C TRP A 115 -8.47 11.54 -6.16
N ILE A 116 -7.47 10.69 -6.03
CA ILE A 116 -7.26 9.77 -4.91
C ILE A 116 -5.85 9.99 -4.37
N ARG A 117 -5.70 9.98 -3.04
CA ARG A 117 -4.42 10.04 -2.34
C ARG A 117 -4.35 8.97 -1.25
N ARG A 118 -3.28 8.16 -1.25
CA ARG A 118 -2.99 7.18 -0.19
C ARG A 118 -2.33 7.87 1.00
N GLY A 119 -3.15 8.27 1.98
CA GLY A 119 -2.71 8.88 3.23
C GLY A 119 -1.99 10.23 3.07
N ALA A 120 -1.65 10.85 4.20
CA ALA A 120 -1.17 12.24 4.24
C ALA A 120 0.08 12.55 3.39
N ARG A 121 0.96 11.55 3.15
CA ARG A 121 2.21 11.70 2.37
C ARG A 121 2.09 11.24 0.91
N GLY A 122 0.92 10.76 0.48
CA GLY A 122 0.70 10.32 -0.89
C GLY A 122 0.61 11.46 -1.90
N LEU A 123 0.80 11.15 -3.18
CA LEU A 123 0.47 12.07 -4.27
C LEU A 123 -0.99 11.91 -4.70
N TRP A 124 -1.58 13.00 -5.18
CA TRP A 124 -2.90 12.98 -5.80
C TRP A 124 -2.84 12.36 -7.19
N VAL A 125 -3.60 11.30 -7.42
CA VAL A 125 -3.67 10.59 -8.70
C VAL A 125 -5.12 10.48 -9.15
N ARG A 126 -5.42 10.67 -10.43
CA ARG A 126 -6.80 10.54 -10.94
C ARG A 126 -7.32 9.12 -10.75
N ALA A 127 -8.59 8.98 -10.40
CA ALA A 127 -9.22 7.68 -10.18
C ALA A 127 -9.15 6.76 -11.42
N THR A 128 -9.25 7.31 -12.65
CA THR A 128 -9.03 6.54 -13.89
C THR A 128 -7.64 5.91 -13.95
N LEU A 129 -6.59 6.67 -13.62
CA LEU A 129 -5.20 6.17 -13.64
C LEU A 129 -5.01 5.12 -12.54
N TRP A 130 -5.57 5.39 -11.35
CA TRP A 130 -5.56 4.43 -10.24
C TRP A 130 -6.21 3.10 -10.63
N ARG A 131 -7.35 3.16 -11.35
CA ARG A 131 -8.04 1.98 -11.86
C ARG A 131 -7.22 1.21 -12.88
N GLN A 132 -6.48 1.89 -13.74
CA GLN A 132 -5.58 1.25 -14.69
C GLN A 132 -4.42 0.56 -13.96
N GLN A 133 -3.81 1.22 -12.98
CA GLN A 133 -2.74 0.64 -12.17
C GLN A 133 -3.23 -0.57 -11.37
N ALA A 134 -4.41 -0.50 -10.74
CA ALA A 134 -4.99 -1.64 -10.02
C ALA A 134 -5.23 -2.86 -10.92
N LYS A 135 -5.57 -2.65 -12.20
CA LYS A 135 -5.66 -3.74 -13.19
C LYS A 135 -4.31 -4.33 -13.53
N VAL A 136 -3.27 -3.51 -13.65
CA VAL A 136 -1.88 -3.96 -13.87
C VAL A 136 -1.36 -4.72 -12.65
N GLU A 137 -1.58 -4.23 -11.43
CA GLU A 137 -1.17 -4.91 -10.19
C GLU A 137 -1.90 -6.26 -10.01
N ARG A 138 -3.16 -6.35 -10.45
CA ARG A 138 -3.90 -7.62 -10.49
C ARG A 138 -3.36 -8.59 -11.56
N TRP A 139 -2.65 -8.09 -12.57
CA TRP A 139 -2.08 -8.87 -13.68
C TRP A 139 -0.57 -9.05 -13.59
N LEU A 140 0.12 -8.45 -12.61
CA LEU A 140 1.45 -8.90 -12.25
C LEU A 140 1.25 -10.28 -11.63
N PRO A 141 1.61 -11.37 -12.33
CA PRO A 141 1.77 -12.61 -11.60
C PRO A 141 2.85 -12.30 -10.59
N TYR A 142 2.51 -12.43 -9.31
CA TYR A 142 3.50 -12.78 -8.30
C TYR A 142 4.57 -13.62 -8.99
N THR A 143 5.80 -13.11 -9.05
CA THR A 143 6.90 -13.74 -9.77
C THR A 143 7.10 -15.12 -9.18
N ASP A 144 6.42 -16.09 -9.77
CA ASP A 144 6.52 -17.48 -9.40
C ASP A 144 7.90 -17.95 -9.85
N ARG A 145 8.86 -17.85 -8.93
CA ARG A 145 10.22 -18.36 -9.11
C ARG A 145 10.25 -19.86 -9.44
N ARG A 146 9.13 -20.61 -9.30
CA ARG A 146 9.05 -22.02 -9.74
C ARG A 146 8.98 -22.17 -11.27
N SER A 147 8.67 -21.11 -12.01
CA SER A 147 8.62 -21.16 -13.48
C SER A 147 9.95 -20.84 -14.17
N VAL A 148 10.97 -20.43 -13.42
CA VAL A 148 12.35 -20.28 -13.94
C VAL A 148 13.10 -21.62 -13.92
N ALA A 149 12.72 -22.57 -13.06
CA ALA A 149 13.40 -23.86 -12.93
C ALA A 149 13.07 -24.90 -14.03
N ARG A 150 12.16 -24.60 -14.96
CA ARG A 150 11.75 -25.53 -16.03
C ARG A 150 12.32 -25.21 -17.42
N ARG A 151 13.29 -24.29 -17.50
CA ARG A 151 14.00 -23.98 -18.76
C ARG A 151 15.50 -24.20 -18.63
N CYS A 152 15.89 -25.37 -18.11
CA CYS A 152 17.23 -25.94 -18.23
C CYS A 152 17.11 -27.47 -18.10
N THR A 153 16.64 -28.15 -19.14
CA THR A 153 16.96 -29.57 -19.40
C THR A 153 16.50 -29.89 -20.83
N ASP A 154 17.47 -30.34 -21.62
CA ASP A 154 17.51 -30.71 -23.05
C ASP A 154 17.23 -29.63 -24.10
#